data_AF-A0A949EGL3-F1
#
_entry.id   AF-A0A949EGL3-F1
#
_cell.length_a   1.000
_cell.length_b   1.000
_cell.length_c   1.000
_cell.angle_alpha   90.00
_cell.angle_beta   90.00
_cell.angle_gamma   90.00
#
_symmetry.space_group_name_H-M   'P 1'
#
loop_
_entity.id
_entity.type
_entity.pdbx_description
1 polymer ?
#
loop_
_entity_poly.entity_id
_entity_poly.type
_entity_poly.pdbx_seq_one_letter_code
_entity_poly.pdbx_strand_id
1 'polypeptide(L)'
;MLFFSGCATVGRDFPAYQVPRIKIGETTQTDIRSMFGPPWRVGVEDGTKTWTYGKYRYGLFAETSTQDLVVRFNDDGIVTSYTYNTTEPSR
;
A
#
# COMPACT_ATOMS: atom_id res chain seq x y z
N MET A 1 -10.51 -35.04 -10.98
CA MET A 1 -10.18 -34.23 -9.78
C MET A 1 -9.01 -33.33 -10.15
N LEU A 2 -9.28 -32.14 -10.67
CA LEU A 2 -8.23 -31.16 -10.99
C LEU A 2 -7.93 -30.36 -9.72
N PHE A 3 -6.71 -30.50 -9.19
CA PHE A 3 -6.19 -29.63 -8.15
C PHE A 3 -5.93 -28.26 -8.76
N PHE A 4 -6.83 -27.30 -8.51
CA PHE A 4 -6.52 -25.89 -8.69
C PHE A 4 -5.50 -25.51 -7.61
N SER A 5 -4.23 -25.49 -7.98
CA SER A 5 -3.17 -24.82 -7.21
C SER A 5 -3.43 -23.31 -7.27
N GLY A 6 -4.44 -22.85 -6.53
CA GLY A 6 -4.73 -21.44 -6.37
C GLY A 6 -3.64 -20.81 -5.54
N CYS A 7 -2.65 -20.21 -6.19
CA CYS A 7 -1.78 -19.23 -5.55
C CYS A 7 -2.67 -18.00 -5.27
N ALA A 8 -3.37 -18.03 -4.13
CA ALA A 8 -4.21 -16.93 -3.70
C ALA A 8 -3.29 -15.84 -3.13
N THR A 9 -2.91 -14.87 -3.97
CA THR A 9 -2.36 -13.61 -3.49
C THR A 9 -3.46 -12.89 -2.71
N VAL A 10 -3.35 -12.88 -1.39
CA VAL A 10 -4.29 -12.16 -0.52
C VAL A 10 -3.88 -10.69 -0.48
N GLY A 11 -4.43 -9.91 -1.40
CA GLY A 11 -4.30 -8.46 -1.40
C GLY A 11 -4.19 -7.85 -2.78
N ARG A 12 -4.45 -6.54 -2.87
CA ARG A 12 -4.20 -5.81 -4.12
C ARG A 12 -2.70 -5.56 -4.23
N ASP A 13 -2.08 -6.14 -5.25
CA ASP A 13 -0.76 -5.72 -5.68
C ASP A 13 -0.81 -4.20 -5.95
N PHE A 14 -0.04 -3.43 -5.18
CA PHE A 14 0.19 -2.01 -5.44
C PHE A 14 1.62 -1.82 -5.95
N PRO A 15 1.86 -0.83 -6.81
CA PRO A 15 3.18 -0.54 -7.36
C PRO A 15 4.09 0.11 -6.31
N ALA A 16 4.61 -0.69 -5.36
CA ALA A 16 5.46 -0.25 -4.26
C ALA A 16 6.73 0.51 -4.71
N TYR A 17 7.21 0.25 -5.93
CA TYR A 17 8.31 1.01 -6.55
C TYR A 17 8.00 2.51 -6.75
N GLN A 18 6.73 2.93 -6.66
CA GLN A 18 6.32 4.32 -6.73
C GLN A 18 6.33 5.03 -5.38
N VAL A 19 6.51 4.33 -4.25
CA VAL A 19 6.55 4.92 -2.90
C VAL A 19 7.56 6.08 -2.79
N PRO A 20 8.80 5.98 -3.32
CA PRO A 20 9.76 7.09 -3.25
C PRO A 20 9.36 8.33 -4.07
N ARG A 21 8.32 8.25 -4.91
CA ARG A 21 7.80 9.39 -5.68
C ARG A 21 6.80 10.24 -4.89
N ILE A 22 6.34 9.76 -3.73
CA ILE A 22 5.45 10.52 -2.85
C ILE A 22 6.21 11.71 -2.28
N LYS A 23 5.69 12.91 -2.52
CA LYS A 23 6.23 14.15 -1.97
C LYS A 23 5.28 14.73 -0.94
N ILE A 24 5.76 14.85 0.29
CA ILE A 24 5.02 15.49 1.38
C ILE A 24 4.76 16.95 1.03
N GLY A 25 3.52 17.42 1.23
CA GLY A 25 3.10 18.79 0.93
C GLY A 25 2.82 19.08 -0.55
N GLU A 26 3.14 18.17 -1.48
CA GLU A 26 2.90 18.33 -2.92
C GLU A 26 1.92 17.28 -3.46
N THR A 27 2.11 16.00 -3.10
CA THR A 27 1.30 14.90 -3.62
C THR A 27 -0.11 14.94 -3.04
N THR A 28 -1.12 14.80 -3.90
CA THR A 28 -2.53 14.80 -3.50
C THR A 28 -3.11 13.40 -3.35
N GLN A 29 -4.29 13.29 -2.72
CA GLN A 29 -5.08 12.05 -2.69
C GLN A 29 -5.35 11.49 -4.09
N THR A 30 -5.60 12.36 -5.06
CA THR A 30 -5.82 11.97 -6.45
C THR A 30 -4.57 11.37 -7.06
N ASP A 31 -3.40 11.96 -6.81
CA ASP A 31 -2.11 11.43 -7.26
C ASP A 31 -1.83 10.07 -6.64
N ILE A 32 -2.01 9.93 -5.32
CA ILE A 32 -1.86 8.64 -4.62
C ILE A 32 -2.79 7.58 -5.24
N ARG A 33 -4.05 7.94 -5.52
CA ARG A 33 -4.99 7.02 -6.16
C ARG A 33 -4.60 6.67 -7.60
N SER A 34 -4.02 7.61 -8.34
CA SER A 34 -3.52 7.37 -9.70
C SER A 34 -2.26 6.49 -9.69
N MET A 35 -1.39 6.66 -8.69
CA MET A 35 -0.15 5.92 -8.53
C MET A 35 -0.41 4.49 -8.08
N PHE A 36 -1.19 4.32 -7.01
CA PHE A 36 -1.33 3.03 -6.31
C PHE A 36 -2.68 2.35 -6.52
N GLY A 37 -3.64 3.02 -7.15
CA GLY A 37 -5.02 2.56 -7.25
C GLY A 37 -5.84 2.86 -5.99
N PRO A 38 -7.05 2.28 -5.88
CA PRO A 38 -7.88 2.47 -4.69
C PRO A 38 -7.22 1.80 -3.48
N PRO A 39 -7.25 2.45 -2.31
CA PRO A 39 -6.69 1.91 -1.09
C PRO A 39 -7.42 0.65 -0.65
N TRP A 40 -6.72 -0.22 0.08
CA TRP A 40 -7.37 -1.35 0.74
C TRP A 40 -8.30 -0.85 1.84
N ARG A 41 -7.78 0.04 2.70
CA ARG A 41 -8.50 0.57 3.85
C ARG A 41 -8.45 2.09 3.80
N VAL A 42 -9.59 2.70 4.09
CA VAL A 42 -9.70 4.13 4.36
C VAL A 42 -10.10 4.28 5.81
N GLY A 43 -9.36 5.09 6.56
CA GLY A 43 -9.63 5.43 7.94
C GLY A 43 -9.51 6.94 8.17
N VAL A 44 -9.82 7.36 9.39
CA VAL A 44 -9.59 8.70 9.90
C VAL A 44 -8.91 8.54 11.25
N GLU A 45 -7.70 9.07 11.40
CA GLU A 45 -6.98 9.11 12.67
C GLU A 45 -6.77 10.57 13.05
N ASP A 46 -7.23 10.97 14.24
CA ASP A 46 -7.08 12.34 14.75
C ASP A 46 -7.59 13.43 13.78
N GLY A 47 -8.71 13.16 13.09
CA GLY A 47 -9.28 14.05 12.06
C GLY A 47 -8.58 13.99 10.70
N THR A 48 -7.43 13.33 10.62
CA THR A 48 -6.61 13.20 9.40
C THR A 48 -7.08 11.98 8.61
N LYS A 49 -7.38 12.14 7.31
CA LYS A 49 -7.75 11.00 6.47
C LYS A 49 -6.51 10.14 6.24
N THR A 50 -6.66 8.83 6.42
CA THR A 50 -5.56 7.86 6.32
C THR A 50 -5.93 6.76 5.34
N TRP A 51 -5.06 6.50 4.36
CA TRP A 51 -5.21 5.40 3.41
C TRP A 51 -4.14 4.35 3.65
N THR A 52 -4.55 3.09 3.71
CA THR A 52 -3.66 1.95 3.89
C THR A 52 -3.67 1.08 2.64
N TYR A 53 -2.47 0.71 2.20
CA TYR A 53 -2.19 -0.20 1.11
C TYR A 53 -1.40 -1.36 1.67
N GLY A 54 -1.98 -2.56 1.63
CA GLY A 54 -1.34 -3.78 2.11
C GLY A 54 -1.21 -4.79 0.97
N LYS A 55 -0.04 -5.39 0.85
CA LYS A 55 0.23 -6.51 -0.05
C LYS A 55 0.82 -7.65 0.76
N TYR A 56 0.06 -8.74 0.84
CA TYR A 56 0.50 -9.98 1.46
C TYR A 56 0.68 -11.03 0.37
N ARG A 57 1.92 -11.44 0.13
CA ARG A 57 2.22 -12.60 -0.72
C ARG A 57 2.42 -13.81 0.18
N TYR A 58 1.40 -14.69 0.21
CA TYR A 58 1.52 -16.03 0.78
C TYR A 58 1.96 -16.99 -0.32
N GLY A 59 3.20 -17.47 -0.26
CA GLY A 59 3.66 -18.60 -1.04
C GLY A 59 3.80 -19.82 -0.14
N LEU A 60 3.24 -20.98 -0.53
CA LEU A 60 3.45 -22.24 0.18
C LEU A 60 4.94 -22.67 0.20
N PHE A 61 5.79 -22.04 -0.62
CA PHE A 61 7.22 -22.32 -0.80
C PHE A 61 8.09 -21.05 -0.95
N ALA A 62 7.52 -19.85 -0.78
CA ALA A 62 8.23 -18.58 -0.98
C ALA A 62 8.05 -17.68 0.24
N GLU A 63 9.13 -17.00 0.63
CA GLU A 63 9.19 -16.12 1.80
C GLU A 63 7.99 -15.16 1.84
N THR A 64 7.36 -15.07 3.01
CA THR A 64 6.24 -14.17 3.26
C THR A 64 6.71 -12.71 3.14
N SER A 65 6.65 -12.15 1.94
CA SER A 65 6.87 -10.72 1.73
C SER A 65 5.59 -9.97 2.03
N THR A 66 5.67 -9.12 3.05
CA THR A 66 4.63 -8.18 3.44
C THR A 66 5.10 -6.79 3.10
N GLN A 67 4.26 -6.05 2.37
CA GLN A 67 4.45 -4.63 2.09
C GLN A 67 3.24 -3.87 2.61
N ASP A 68 3.48 -2.88 3.46
CA ASP A 68 2.46 -2.03 4.03
C ASP A 68 2.83 -0.56 3.81
N LEU A 69 1.91 0.20 3.25
CA LEU A 69 2.03 1.63 3.04
C LEU A 69 0.82 2.33 3.67
N VAL A 70 1.09 3.19 4.63
CA VAL A 70 0.10 4.09 5.24
C VAL A 70 0.38 5.51 4.79
N VAL A 71 -0.61 6.18 4.21
CA VAL A 71 -0.51 7.57 3.77
C VAL A 71 -1.53 8.40 4.53
N ARG A 72 -1.08 9.51 5.12
CA ARG A 72 -1.90 10.45 5.87
C ARG A 72 -2.07 11.74 5.07
N PHE A 73 -3.26 12.32 5.11
CA PHE A 73 -3.62 13.51 4.36
C PHE A 73 -4.25 14.58 5.25
N ASN A 74 -3.93 15.84 4.97
CA ASN A 74 -4.66 16.96 5.56
C ASN A 74 -6.09 17.09 4.98
N ASP A 75 -6.83 18.08 5.48
CA ASP A 75 -8.21 18.35 5.07
C ASP A 75 -8.32 18.74 3.59
N ASP A 76 -7.29 19.37 3.01
CA ASP A 76 -7.19 19.69 1.59
C ASP A 76 -6.88 18.46 0.71
N GLY A 77 -6.62 17.31 1.31
CA GLY A 77 -6.29 16.08 0.62
C GLY A 77 -4.85 16.01 0.11
N ILE A 78 -3.92 16.73 0.74
CA ILE A 78 -2.48 16.72 0.46
C ILE A 78 -1.78 15.80 1.45
N VAL A 79 -0.80 15.04 0.98
CA VAL A 79 0.00 14.13 1.82
C VAL A 79 0.78 14.91 2.86
N THR A 80 0.54 14.61 4.14
CA THR A 80 1.26 15.20 5.27
C THR A 80 2.38 14.29 5.77
N SER A 81 2.18 12.98 5.69
CA SER A 81 3.18 11.97 6.04
C SER A 81 2.81 10.62 5.44
N TYR A 82 3.80 9.73 5.34
CA TYR A 82 3.58 8.34 4.98
C TYR A 82 4.56 7.42 5.69
N THR A 83 4.18 6.16 5.85
CA THR A 83 5.02 5.11 6.42
C THR A 83 4.98 3.92 5.47
N TYR A 84 6.16 3.42 5.08
CA TYR A 84 6.30 2.25 4.23
C TYR A 84 7.15 1.21 4.94
N ASN A 85 6.57 0.02 5.15
CA ASN A 85 7.23 -1.13 5.76
C ASN A 85 7.28 -2.26 4.75
N THR A 86 8.44 -2.91 4.64
CA THR A 86 8.62 -4.11 3.81
C THR A 86 9.48 -5.14 4.53
N THR A 87 9.10 -6.40 4.43
CA THR A 87 9.91 -7.56 4.89
C THR A 87 10.70 -8.21 3.77
N GLU A 88 10.71 -7.60 2.58
CA GLU A 88 11.45 -8.11 1.42
C GLU A 88 12.95 -7.95 1.70
N PRO A 89 13.76 -9.03 1.65
CA PRO A 89 15.18 -8.94 1.97
C PRO A 89 15.88 -7.99 0.99
N SER A 90 16.61 -7.01 1.53
CA SER A 90 17.47 -6.14 0.74
C SER A 90 18.58 -6.98 0.12
N ARG A 91 18.47 -7.27 -1.18
CA ARG A 91 19.49 -7.99 -1.94
C ARG A 91 20.55 -7.05 -2.49
#